data_AF-A0A210Q0P5-F1
#
_entry.id   AF-A0A210Q0P5-F1
#
_cell.length_a   1.000
_cell.length_b   1.000
_cell.length_c   1.000
_cell.angle_alpha   90.00
_cell.angle_beta   90.00
_cell.angle_gamma   90.00
#
_symmetry.space_group_name_H-M   'P 1'
#
loop_
_entity.id
_entity.type
_entity.pdbx_description
1 polymer ?
#
loop_
_entity_poly.entity_id
_entity_poly.type
_entity_poly.pdbx_seq_one_letter_code
_entity_poly.pdbx_strand_id
1 'polypeptide(L)'
;MLMPRPDRAKLAATNMTFAEFLRKHDIKILKAIFLPAAIMQGYGHVDEVSAVYAMIWLTPNFLTNLLRRDENGESNIKILGTGFQFLWQEMRRQNNLDVRLNSPVLGIVRSKRGFILIYRDCNFWRF
;
A
#
# COMPACT_ATOMS: atom_id res chain seq x y z
N MET A 1 -4.35 -6.37 -7.47
CA MET A 1 -4.03 -7.75 -7.05
C MET A 1 -3.68 -7.69 -5.57
N LEU A 2 -4.49 -8.30 -4.68
CA LEU A 2 -4.14 -8.38 -3.26
C LEU A 2 -2.92 -9.30 -3.12
N MET A 3 -1.98 -8.94 -2.24
CA MET A 3 -0.79 -9.76 -2.04
C MET A 3 -1.20 -11.16 -1.55
N PRO A 4 -0.69 -12.24 -2.15
CA PRO A 4 -0.86 -13.57 -1.58
C PRO A 4 -0.20 -13.61 -0.20
N ARG A 5 -0.93 -14.15 0.78
CA ARG A 5 -0.42 -14.32 2.15
C ARG A 5 0.88 -15.13 2.09
N PRO A 6 2.02 -14.61 2.62
CA PRO A 6 3.24 -15.39 2.64
C PRO A 6 3.05 -16.65 3.49
N ASP A 7 3.65 -17.75 3.06
CA ASP A 7 3.68 -18.98 3.86
C ASP A 7 4.45 -18.77 5.18
N ARG A 8 4.27 -19.71 6.12
CA ARG A 8 4.90 -19.61 7.45
C ARG A 8 6.42 -19.55 7.38
N ALA A 9 7.04 -20.26 6.43
CA ALA A 9 8.49 -20.29 6.30
C ALA A 9 9.04 -18.91 5.85
N LYS A 10 8.40 -18.28 4.87
CA LYS A 10 8.73 -16.92 4.42
C LYS A 10 8.51 -15.88 5.51
N LEU A 11 7.40 -15.97 6.26
CA LEU A 11 7.17 -15.08 7.41
C LEU A 11 8.26 -15.22 8.45
N ALA A 12 8.61 -16.46 8.83
CA ALA A 12 9.69 -16.69 9.79
C ALA A 12 11.04 -16.16 9.29
N ALA A 13 11.35 -16.35 8.01
CA ALA A 13 12.59 -15.86 7.40
C ALA A 13 12.69 -14.33 7.34
N THR A 14 11.56 -13.63 7.38
CA THR A 14 11.44 -12.16 7.21
C THR A 14 10.90 -11.44 8.45
N ASN A 15 10.79 -12.16 9.58
CA ASN A 15 10.35 -11.60 10.86
C ASN A 15 11.48 -10.79 11.51
N MET A 16 11.80 -9.65 10.90
CA MET A 16 12.84 -8.71 11.31
C MET A 16 12.57 -7.34 10.68
N THR A 17 13.32 -6.33 11.07
CA THR A 17 13.32 -5.03 10.40
C THR A 17 13.96 -5.15 9.01
N PHE A 18 13.63 -4.22 8.10
CA PHE A 18 14.19 -4.27 6.76
C PHE A 18 15.71 -4.05 6.77
N ALA A 19 16.22 -3.20 7.65
CA ALA A 19 17.65 -3.02 7.84
C ALA A 19 18.36 -4.30 8.31
N GLU A 20 17.75 -5.07 9.22
CA GLU A 20 18.27 -6.38 9.62
C GLU A 20 18.28 -7.36 8.45
N PHE A 21 17.23 -7.36 7.63
CA PHE A 21 17.19 -8.17 6.41
C PHE A 21 18.34 -7.81 5.46
N LEU A 22 18.56 -6.51 5.20
CA LEU A 22 19.65 -6.07 4.33
C LEU A 22 21.03 -6.47 4.88
N ARG A 23 21.22 -6.41 6.21
CA ARG A 23 22.47 -6.86 6.86
C ARG A 23 22.65 -8.36 6.77
N LYS A 24 21.61 -9.14 7.08
CA LYS A 24 21.62 -10.61 7.08
C LYS A 24 22.00 -11.19 5.71
N HIS A 25 21.61 -10.49 4.63
CA HIS A 25 21.86 -10.90 3.26
C HIS A 25 23.05 -10.18 2.59
N ASP A 26 23.87 -9.45 3.36
CA ASP A 26 25.04 -8.70 2.88
C ASP A 26 24.76 -7.70 1.74
N ILE A 27 23.58 -7.09 1.78
CA ILE A 27 23.13 -6.08 0.80
C ILE A 27 22.83 -4.74 1.47
N LYS A 28 23.46 -4.49 2.63
CA LYS A 28 23.29 -3.25 3.43
C LYS A 28 23.56 -1.97 2.64
N ILE A 29 24.37 -2.02 1.58
CA ILE A 29 24.66 -0.87 0.72
C ILE A 29 23.39 -0.32 0.05
N LEU A 30 22.41 -1.19 -0.21
CA LEU A 30 21.14 -0.79 -0.81
C LEU A 30 20.29 0.07 0.14
N LYS A 31 20.61 0.15 1.43
CA LYS A 31 19.96 1.05 2.39
C LYS A 31 19.93 2.49 1.88
N ALA A 32 20.99 2.94 1.20
CA ALA A 32 21.07 4.30 0.64
C ALA A 32 19.99 4.58 -0.42
N ILE A 33 19.49 3.54 -1.11
CA ILE A 33 18.43 3.66 -2.11
C ILE A 33 17.06 3.46 -1.46
N PHE A 34 16.95 2.45 -0.60
CA PHE A 34 15.69 2.09 0.04
C PHE A 34 15.19 3.13 1.04
N LEU A 35 16.09 3.77 1.80
CA LEU A 35 15.71 4.70 2.85
C LEU A 35 15.01 5.96 2.30
N PRO A 36 15.56 6.69 1.31
CA PRO A 36 14.85 7.79 0.69
C PRO A 36 13.52 7.35 0.07
N ALA A 37 13.51 6.20 -0.63
CA ALA A 37 12.30 5.67 -1.26
C ALA A 37 11.17 5.41 -0.25
N ALA A 38 11.48 4.88 0.94
CA ALA A 38 10.51 4.66 2.00
C ALA A 38 10.01 5.98 2.63
N ILE A 39 10.94 6.87 2.99
CA ILE A 39 10.64 8.12 3.70
C ILE A 39 9.85 9.08 2.82
N MET A 40 10.23 9.26 1.56
CA MET A 40 9.56 10.18 0.63
C MET A 40 8.06 9.86 0.44
N GLN A 41 7.68 8.61 0.72
CA GLN A 41 6.31 8.14 0.59
C GLN A 41 5.56 8.07 1.94
N GLY A 42 6.23 8.41 3.05
CA GLY A 42 5.65 8.38 4.39
C GLY A 42 5.59 6.99 5.04
N TYR A 43 6.32 6.00 4.51
CA TYR A 43 6.32 4.63 5.05
C TYR A 43 7.26 4.41 6.24
N GLY A 44 8.08 5.40 6.60
CA GLY A 44 8.96 5.35 7.77
C GLY A 44 10.40 4.92 7.48
N HIS A 45 11.16 4.71 8.55
CA HIS A 45 12.57 4.33 8.47
C HIS A 45 12.77 2.82 8.29
N VAL A 46 13.74 2.43 7.46
CA VAL A 46 14.06 1.01 7.20
C VAL A 46 14.55 0.24 8.43
N ASP A 47 14.97 0.95 9.46
CA ASP A 47 15.39 0.38 10.75
C ASP A 47 14.20 0.02 11.66
N GLU A 48 12.97 0.43 11.29
CA GLU A 48 11.75 0.23 12.08
C GLU A 48 10.71 -0.59 11.31
N VAL A 49 10.64 -0.40 9.98
CA VAL A 49 9.68 -1.09 9.12
C VAL A 49 10.05 -2.57 9.00
N SER A 50 9.04 -3.43 9.11
CA SER A 50 9.18 -4.88 8.91
C SER A 50 9.63 -5.23 7.49
N ALA A 51 10.58 -6.16 7.39
CA ALA A 51 11.20 -6.57 6.13
C ALA A 51 10.18 -7.07 5.11
N VAL A 52 9.14 -7.80 5.55
CA VAL A 52 8.11 -8.31 4.64
C VAL A 52 7.36 -7.17 3.97
N TYR A 53 6.95 -6.14 4.72
CA TYR A 53 6.24 -4.97 4.17
C TYR A 53 7.13 -4.13 3.26
N ALA A 54 8.37 -3.90 3.67
CA ALA A 54 9.32 -3.17 2.84
C ALA A 54 9.56 -3.86 1.50
N MET A 55 9.76 -5.18 1.47
CA MET A 55 10.00 -5.92 0.23
C MET A 55 8.77 -6.03 -0.68
N ILE A 56 7.55 -6.03 -0.11
CA ILE A 56 6.31 -5.99 -0.88
C ILE A 56 6.22 -4.69 -1.69
N TRP A 57 6.61 -3.59 -1.06
CA TRP A 57 6.50 -2.26 -1.67
C TRP A 57 7.73 -1.91 -2.53
N LEU A 58 8.91 -2.01 -1.94
CA LEU A 58 10.20 -1.62 -2.53
C LEU A 58 10.80 -2.77 -3.33
N THR A 59 10.05 -3.26 -4.31
CA THR A 59 10.56 -4.30 -5.21
C THR A 59 11.71 -3.78 -6.07
N PRO A 60 12.63 -4.64 -6.54
CA PRO A 60 13.67 -4.23 -7.48
C PRO A 60 13.10 -3.54 -8.72
N ASN A 61 11.99 -4.05 -9.27
CA ASN A 61 11.33 -3.46 -10.42
C ASN A 61 10.75 -2.07 -10.12
N PHE A 62 10.19 -1.85 -8.93
CA PHE A 62 9.73 -0.52 -8.53
C PHE A 62 10.90 0.47 -8.50
N LEU A 63 12.01 0.10 -7.86
CA LEU A 63 13.18 0.97 -7.76
C LEU A 63 13.84 1.26 -9.11
N THR A 64 13.98 0.27 -9.98
CA THR A 64 14.55 0.50 -11.32
C THR A 64 13.65 1.42 -12.14
N ASN A 65 12.33 1.27 -12.06
CA ASN A 65 11.39 2.17 -12.75
C ASN A 65 11.37 3.59 -12.16
N LEU A 66 11.62 3.74 -10.85
CA LEU A 66 11.74 5.05 -10.21
C LEU A 66 12.93 5.84 -10.76
N LEU A 67 14.04 5.15 -11.05
CA LEU A 67 15.30 5.75 -11.52
C LEU A 67 15.37 5.87 -13.04
N ARG A 68 14.68 5.01 -13.78
CA ARG A 68 14.72 4.96 -15.24
C ARG A 68 14.01 6.17 -15.85
N ARG A 69 14.63 6.76 -16.86
CA ARG A 69 14.01 7.71 -17.78
C ARG A 69 13.70 7.02 -19.12
N ASP A 70 12.69 7.50 -19.85
CA ASP A 70 12.46 7.01 -21.21
C ASP A 70 13.44 7.63 -22.22
N GLU A 71 13.28 7.30 -23.51
CA GLU A 71 14.12 7.78 -24.62
C GLU A 71 14.13 9.30 -24.78
N ASN A 72 13.13 10.00 -24.25
CA ASN A 72 13.02 11.45 -24.26
C ASN A 72 13.52 12.10 -22.95
N GLY A 73 14.04 11.30 -22.02
CA GLY A 73 14.47 11.77 -20.70
C GLY A 73 13.32 11.96 -19.70
N GLU A 74 12.10 11.54 -20.04
CA GLU A 74 10.92 11.73 -19.21
C GLU A 74 10.84 10.71 -18.08
N SER A 75 10.18 11.10 -16.99
CA SER A 75 9.96 10.22 -15.85
C SER A 75 8.97 9.11 -16.19
N ASN A 76 9.27 7.88 -15.73
CA ASN A 76 8.31 6.77 -15.76
C ASN A 76 7.21 6.91 -14.70
N ILE A 77 7.33 7.86 -13.76
CA ILE A 77 6.30 8.17 -12.77
C ILE A 77 5.22 9.01 -13.46
N LYS A 78 3.99 8.49 -13.50
CA LYS A 78 2.84 9.20 -14.07
C LYS A 78 1.85 9.59 -12.97
N ILE A 79 1.29 10.78 -13.09
CA ILE A 79 0.24 11.31 -12.20
C ILE A 79 -1.00 11.55 -13.05
N LEU A 80 -2.18 11.27 -12.50
CA LEU A 80 -3.44 11.55 -13.17
C LEU A 80 -3.73 13.05 -13.16
N GLY A 81 -4.04 13.62 -14.33
CA GLY A 81 -4.26 15.07 -14.47
C GLY A 81 -5.42 15.62 -13.62
N THR A 82 -6.41 14.78 -13.29
CA THR A 82 -7.54 15.12 -12.41
C THR A 82 -7.37 14.58 -10.98
N GLY A 83 -6.20 14.01 -10.67
CA GLY A 83 -5.89 13.40 -9.38
C GLY A 83 -6.48 12.00 -9.19
N PHE A 84 -5.93 11.26 -8.22
CA PHE A 84 -6.39 9.91 -7.90
C PHE A 84 -7.80 9.88 -7.30
N GLN A 85 -8.25 10.95 -6.65
CA GLN A 85 -9.62 11.05 -6.12
C GLN A 85 -10.66 10.93 -7.24
N PHE A 86 -10.43 11.57 -8.39
CA PHE A 86 -11.33 11.48 -9.54
C PHE A 86 -11.43 10.05 -10.05
N LEU A 87 -10.31 9.31 -10.13
CA LEU A 87 -10.33 7.89 -10.48
C LEU A 87 -11.21 7.07 -9.54
N TRP A 88 -11.11 7.28 -8.22
CA TRP A 88 -11.97 6.58 -7.24
C TRP A 88 -13.45 6.93 -7.41
N GLN A 89 -13.77 8.19 -7.71
CA GLN A 89 -15.14 8.64 -7.98
C GLN A 89 -15.71 7.97 -9.24
N GLU A 90 -14.93 7.88 -10.31
CA GLU A 90 -15.34 7.21 -11.55
C GLU A 90 -15.51 5.70 -11.35
N MET A 91 -14.62 5.04 -10.61
CA MET A 91 -14.78 3.62 -10.28
C MET A 91 -16.07 3.36 -9.49
N ARG A 92 -16.40 4.21 -8.51
CA ARG A 92 -17.67 4.13 -7.78
C ARG A 92 -18.86 4.26 -8.74
N ARG A 93 -18.86 5.26 -9.61
CA ARG A 93 -19.95 5.56 -10.56
C ARG A 93 -20.17 4.42 -11.55
N GLN A 94 -19.10 3.92 -12.17
CA GLN A 94 -19.17 2.89 -13.21
C GLN A 94 -19.57 1.51 -12.65
N ASN A 95 -19.19 1.20 -11.41
CA ASN A 95 -19.50 -0.08 -10.77
C ASN A 95 -20.74 -0.01 -9.87
N ASN A 96 -21.45 1.13 -9.84
CA ASN A 96 -22.62 1.36 -8.98
C ASN A 96 -22.37 0.95 -7.50
N LEU A 97 -21.22 1.36 -6.94
CA LEU A 97 -20.83 1.01 -5.57
C LEU A 97 -21.61 1.85 -4.54
N ASP A 98 -22.29 1.20 -3.58
CA ASP A 98 -22.90 1.85 -2.42
C ASP A 98 -21.82 2.28 -1.42
N VAL A 99 -21.30 3.50 -1.61
CA VAL A 99 -20.36 4.15 -0.69
C VAL A 99 -21.10 5.21 0.09
N ARG A 100 -21.18 5.03 1.42
CA ARG A 100 -21.83 5.95 2.34
C ARG A 100 -20.80 6.74 3.14
N LEU A 101 -20.80 8.05 2.94
CA LEU A 101 -19.95 8.98 3.71
C LEU A 101 -20.66 9.38 5.00
N ASN A 102 -19.90 9.91 5.96
CA ASN A 102 -20.42 10.38 7.26
C ASN A 102 -21.22 9.33 8.04
N SER A 103 -21.06 8.05 7.73
CA SER A 103 -21.84 6.96 8.30
C SER A 103 -20.96 6.11 9.22
N PRO A 104 -20.71 6.54 10.48
CA PRO A 104 -19.78 5.85 11.35
C PRO A 104 -20.28 4.45 11.69
N VAL A 105 -19.39 3.48 11.57
CA VAL A 105 -19.62 2.10 12.03
C VAL A 105 -19.55 2.08 13.55
N LEU A 106 -20.64 1.65 14.18
CA LEU A 106 -20.79 1.56 15.63
C LEU A 106 -20.49 0.17 16.15
N GLY A 107 -20.65 -0.86 15.32
CA GLY A 107 -20.38 -2.23 15.71
C GLY A 107 -20.45 -3.21 14.55
N ILE A 108 -19.78 -4.36 14.74
CA ILE A 108 -19.82 -5.50 13.82
C ILE A 108 -20.10 -6.74 14.65
N VAL A 109 -21.21 -7.41 14.37
CA VAL A 109 -21.55 -8.70 14.99
C VAL A 109 -21.30 -9.80 13.97
N ARG A 110 -20.40 -10.74 14.28
CA ARG A 110 -20.04 -11.85 13.39
C ARG A 110 -20.81 -13.11 13.75
N SER A 111 -21.23 -13.87 12.74
CA SER A 111 -21.85 -15.20 12.90
C SER A 111 -21.25 -16.19 11.91
N LYS A 112 -21.59 -17.48 12.04
CA LYS A 112 -21.13 -18.52 11.09
C LYS A 112 -21.56 -18.27 9.64
N ARG A 113 -22.60 -17.45 9.41
CA ARG A 113 -23.18 -17.19 8.08
C ARG A 113 -22.84 -15.80 7.51
N GLY A 114 -22.10 -14.97 8.25
CA GLY A 114 -21.75 -13.62 7.81
C GLY A 114 -21.57 -12.65 8.96
N PHE A 115 -21.93 -11.38 8.74
CA PHE A 115 -21.83 -10.33 9.75
C PHE A 115 -22.99 -9.35 9.63
N ILE A 116 -23.33 -8.73 10.76
CA ILE A 116 -24.27 -7.61 10.85
C ILE A 116 -23.44 -6.36 11.15
N LEU A 117 -23.61 -5.33 10.33
CA LEU A 117 -23.01 -4.03 10.52
C LEU A 117 -24.02 -3.11 11.21
N ILE A 118 -23.64 -2.55 12.35
CA ILE A 118 -24.41 -1.52 13.04
C ILE A 118 -23.71 -0.20 12.74
N TYR A 119 -24.39 0.74 12.10
CA TYR A 119 -23.84 2.03 11.74
C TYR A 119 -24.93 3.10 11.87
N ARG A 120 -24.50 4.36 12.04
CA ARG A 120 -25.42 5.50 11.98
C ARG A 120 -25.50 5.96 10.52
N ASP A 121 -26.70 5.92 9.96
CA ASP A 121 -26.94 6.51 8.65
C ASP A 121 -27.09 8.03 8.80
N CYS A 122 -26.06 8.78 8.43
CA CYS A 122 -26.09 10.25 8.46
C CYS A 122 -26.16 10.83 7.04
N ASN A 123 -26.73 10.11 6.07
CA ASN A 123 -26.76 10.51 4.67
C ASN A 123 -27.35 11.92 4.46
N PHE A 124 -26.49 12.93 4.43
CA PHE A 124 -26.84 14.32 4.11
C PHE A 124 -26.35 14.74 2.71
N TRP A 125 -25.49 13.92 2.07
CA TRP A 125 -24.93 14.22 0.75
C TRP A 125 -24.85 12.97 -0.12
N ARG A 126 -25.75 12.87 -1.10
CA ARG A 126 -25.59 11.96 -2.25
C ARG A 126 -24.83 12.74 -3.33
N PHE A 127 -23.51 12.57 -3.39
CA PHE A 127 -22.71 13.00 -4.53
C PHE A 127 -22.73 11.94 -5.63
#